data_AF-A0AAV4GN94-F1
#
_entry.id   AF-A0AAV4GN94-F1
#
_cell.length_a   1.000
_cell.length_b   1.000
_cell.length_c   1.000
_cell.angle_alpha   90.00
_cell.angle_beta   90.00
_cell.angle_gamma   90.00
#
_symmetry.space_group_name_H-M   'P 1'
#
loop_
_entity.id
_entity.type
_entity.pdbx_description
1 polymer ?
#
loop_
_entity_poly.entity_id
_entity_poly.type
_entity_poly.pdbx_seq_one_letter_code
_entity_poly.pdbx_strand_id
1 'polypeptide(L)'
;MVPIHKQDKDREKAESYRPISLLSSIGKTMERKVNNRLTVFLEKNKILIDEQARKGLCTEHQTTLILKKIEDGFQEKDTQGLYRWTWKKPLI
;
A
#
# COMPACT_ATOMS: atom_id res chain seq x y z
N MET A 1 -16.01 -3.82 -24.63
CA MET A 1 -15.01 -3.11 -23.82
C MET A 1 -15.31 -1.62 -23.93
N VAL A 2 -15.45 -0.92 -22.80
CA VAL A 2 -15.82 0.51 -22.80
C VAL A 2 -14.69 1.29 -22.12
N PRO A 3 -13.98 2.18 -22.84
CA PRO A 3 -12.89 2.97 -22.26
C PRO A 3 -13.43 4.16 -21.46
N ILE A 4 -12.93 4.36 -20.23
CA ILE A 4 -13.23 5.56 -19.42
C ILE A 4 -12.04 6.51 -19.44
N HIS A 5 -12.30 7.78 -19.75
CA HIS A 5 -11.27 8.82 -19.81
C HIS A 5 -10.68 9.13 -18.42
N LYS A 6 -9.36 9.26 -18.33
CA LYS A 6 -8.65 9.75 -17.12
C LYS A 6 -8.88 11.26 -16.99
N GLN A 7 -9.12 11.74 -15.77
CA GLN A 7 -9.17 13.18 -15.52
C GLN A 7 -7.81 13.82 -15.88
N ASP A 8 -7.85 15.03 -16.42
CA ASP A 8 -6.69 15.87 -16.77
C ASP A 8 -5.74 15.30 -17.84
N LYS A 9 -6.25 14.48 -18.77
CA LYS A 9 -5.47 13.98 -19.92
C LYS A 9 -6.09 14.35 -21.27
N ASP A 10 -5.26 14.31 -22.31
CA ASP A 10 -5.68 14.60 -23.69
C ASP A 10 -6.59 13.48 -24.23
N ARG A 11 -7.76 13.84 -24.76
CA ARG A 11 -8.74 12.86 -25.30
C ARG A 11 -8.28 12.17 -26.58
N GLU A 12 -7.30 12.72 -27.28
CA GLU A 12 -6.81 12.17 -28.55
C GLU A 12 -5.81 11.04 -28.37
N LYS A 13 -5.22 10.91 -27.18
CA LYS A 13 -4.23 9.87 -26.87
C LYS A 13 -4.92 8.63 -26.30
N ALA A 14 -4.62 7.45 -26.87
CA ALA A 14 -5.15 6.17 -26.38
C ALA A 14 -4.76 5.90 -24.92
N GLU A 15 -3.59 6.33 -24.48
CA GLU A 15 -3.08 6.20 -23.09
C GLU A 15 -3.92 6.96 -22.05
N SER A 16 -4.74 7.90 -22.50
CA SER A 16 -5.63 8.71 -21.66
C SER A 16 -6.87 7.95 -21.20
N TYR A 17 -7.10 6.74 -21.70
CA TYR A 17 -8.26 5.93 -21.33
C TYR A 17 -7.90 4.75 -20.44
N ARG A 18 -8.87 4.33 -19.62
CA ARG A 18 -8.84 3.11 -18.81
C ARG A 18 -9.79 2.09 -19.45
N PRO A 19 -9.28 0.94 -19.93
CA PRO A 19 -10.15 -0.09 -20.49
C PRO A 19 -10.97 -0.75 -19.37
N ILE A 20 -12.29 -0.90 -19.57
CA ILE A 20 -13.15 -1.64 -18.65
C ILE A 20 -13.82 -2.81 -19.38
N SER A 21 -13.75 -3.98 -18.75
CA SER A 21 -14.46 -5.18 -19.16
C SER A 21 -15.84 -5.21 -18.49
N LEU A 22 -16.88 -5.00 -19.29
CA LEU A 22 -18.27 -5.21 -18.86
C LEU A 22 -18.60 -6.69 -19.07
N LEU A 23 -18.33 -7.52 -18.07
CA LEU A 23 -18.77 -8.92 -18.08
C LEU A 23 -20.30 -8.98 -17.91
N SER A 24 -20.89 -10.06 -18.42
CA SER A 24 -22.28 -10.42 -18.09
C SER A 24 -22.45 -10.59 -16.58
N SER A 25 -23.68 -10.47 -16.08
CA SER A 25 -24.00 -10.68 -14.66
C SER A 25 -23.50 -12.02 -14.11
N ILE A 26 -23.60 -13.08 -14.92
CA ILE A 26 -23.07 -14.41 -14.61
C ILE A 26 -21.54 -14.38 -14.51
N GLY A 27 -20.86 -13.77 -15.49
CA GLY A 27 -19.41 -13.61 -15.48
C GLY A 27 -18.92 -12.83 -14.25
N LYS A 28 -19.61 -11.75 -13.88
CA LYS A 28 -19.29 -10.96 -12.70
C LYS A 28 -19.51 -11.72 -11.39
N THR A 29 -20.51 -12.60 -11.35
CA THR A 29 -20.77 -13.49 -10.22
C THR A 29 -19.64 -14.51 -10.06
N MET A 30 -19.18 -15.10 -11.16
CA MET A 30 -18.04 -16.03 -11.16
C MET A 30 -16.75 -15.34 -10.70
N GLU A 31 -16.46 -14.15 -11.25
CA GLU A 31 -15.31 -13.32 -10.85
C GLU A 31 -15.31 -13.07 -9.32
N ARG A 32 -16.46 -12.68 -8.76
CA ARG A 32 -16.61 -12.46 -7.31
C ARG A 32 -16.31 -13.73 -6.51
N LYS A 33 -16.81 -14.89 -6.95
CA LYS A 33 -16.60 -16.16 -6.24
C LYS A 33 -15.13 -16.57 -6.25
N VAL A 34 -14.44 -16.41 -7.38
CA VAL A 34 -12.99 -16.67 -7.50
C VAL A 34 -12.19 -15.71 -6.64
N ASN A 35 -12.48 -14.41 -6.70
CA ASN A 35 -11.79 -13.39 -5.92
C ASN A 35 -11.89 -13.65 -4.40
N ASN A 36 -13.08 -14.02 -3.91
CA ASN A 36 -13.27 -14.34 -2.50
C ASN A 36 -12.42 -15.55 -2.06
N ARG A 37 -12.38 -16.60 -2.88
CA ARG A 37 -11.58 -17.81 -2.58
C ARG A 37 -10.09 -17.51 -2.54
N LEU A 38 -9.60 -16.74 -3.52
CA LEU A 38 -8.19 -16.33 -3.56
C LEU A 38 -7.83 -15.45 -2.37
N THR A 39 -8.68 -14.48 -2.02
CA THR A 39 -8.43 -13.59 -0.88
C THR A 39 -8.29 -14.37 0.43
N VAL A 40 -9.22 -15.30 0.71
CA VAL A 40 -9.17 -16.16 1.91
C VAL A 40 -7.91 -17.01 1.93
N PHE A 41 -7.51 -17.56 0.78
CA PHE A 41 -6.27 -18.34 0.67
C PHE A 41 -5.02 -17.49 0.96
N LEU A 42 -4.95 -16.28 0.41
CA LEU A 42 -3.82 -15.36 0.62
C LEU A 42 -3.70 -14.92 2.09
N GLU A 43 -4.83 -14.73 2.78
CA GLU A 43 -4.88 -14.40 4.22
C GLU A 43 -4.41 -15.56 5.08
N LYS A 44 -4.97 -16.75 4.85
CA LYS A 44 -4.65 -17.93 5.64
C LYS A 44 -3.17 -18.30 5.58
N ASN A 45 -2.54 -18.09 4.42
CA ASN A 45 -1.13 -18.42 4.21
C ASN A 45 -0.17 -17.25 4.47
N LYS A 46 -0.66 -16.08 4.92
CA LYS A 46 0.15 -14.87 5.15
C LYS A 46 1.12 -14.53 4.00
N ILE A 47 0.66 -14.71 2.76
CA ILE A 47 1.48 -14.47 1.56
C ILE A 47 1.65 -12.97 1.30
N LEU A 48 0.66 -12.17 1.71
CA LEU A 48 0.67 -10.72 1.53
C LEU A 48 1.34 -10.03 2.73
N ILE A 49 1.98 -8.90 2.45
CA ILE A 49 2.64 -8.05 3.46
C ILE A 49 1.55 -7.43 4.36
N ASP A 50 1.77 -7.45 5.67
CA ASP A 50 0.80 -6.96 6.66
C ASP A 50 0.48 -5.47 6.51
N GLU A 51 1.43 -4.69 5.99
CA GLU A 51 1.30 -3.25 5.75
C GLU A 51 0.52 -2.92 4.47
N GLN A 52 0.18 -3.91 3.64
CA GLN A 52 -0.56 -3.65 2.41
C GLN A 52 -1.98 -3.18 2.75
N ALA A 53 -2.46 -2.13 2.08
CA ALA A 53 -3.83 -1.65 2.24
C ALA A 53 -4.83 -2.71 1.74
N ARG A 54 -5.47 -3.41 2.68
CA ARG A 54 -6.41 -4.53 2.45
C ARG A 54 -7.80 -4.21 3.01
N LYS A 55 -8.71 -5.17 2.93
CA LYS A 55 -10.07 -5.02 3.46
C LYS A 55 -10.02 -4.68 4.96
N GLY A 56 -10.48 -3.48 5.31
CA GLY A 56 -10.44 -2.95 6.67
C GLY A 56 -9.27 -2.01 6.97
N LEU A 57 -8.34 -1.82 6.03
CA LEU A 57 -7.25 -0.85 6.10
C LEU A 57 -7.46 0.21 5.01
N CYS A 58 -7.39 1.48 5.38
CA CYS A 58 -7.49 2.58 4.42
C CYS A 58 -6.12 3.18 4.12
N THR A 59 -6.05 4.03 3.08
CA THR A 59 -4.82 4.72 2.70
C THR A 59 -4.24 5.57 3.84
N GLU A 60 -5.09 6.10 4.73
CA GLU A 60 -4.64 6.87 5.89
C GLU A 60 -3.82 6.01 6.86
N HIS A 61 -4.16 4.72 7.03
CA HIS A 61 -3.36 3.80 7.84
C HIS A 61 -1.95 3.63 7.26
N GLN A 62 -1.81 3.66 5.94
CA GLN A 62 -0.49 3.58 5.33
C GLN A 62 0.32 4.85 5.58
N THR A 63 -0.32 6.03 5.55
CA THR A 63 0.36 7.29 5.87
C THR A 63 0.81 7.36 7.31
N THR A 64 0.00 6.87 8.26
CA THR A 64 0.40 6.82 9.68
C THR A 64 1.53 5.82 9.92
N LEU A 65 1.52 4.67 9.23
CA LEU A 65 2.64 3.72 9.28
C LEU A 65 3.94 4.34 8.76
N ILE A 66 3.89 5.08 7.66
CA ILE A 66 5.07 5.78 7.10
C ILE A 66 5.57 6.84 8.08
N LEU A 67 4.68 7.66 8.65
CA LEU A 67 5.04 8.68 9.64
C LEU A 67 5.71 8.05 10.86
N LYS A 68 5.12 6.97 11.40
CA LYS A 68 5.70 6.24 12.52
C LYS A 68 7.11 5.72 12.21
N LYS A 69 7.31 5.11 11.03
CA LYS A 69 8.64 4.65 10.59
C LYS A 69 9.67 5.78 10.52
N ILE A 70 9.23 6.97 10.11
CA ILE A 70 10.09 8.16 10.06
C ILE A 70 10.45 8.60 11.50
N GLU A 71 9.47 8.70 12.40
CA GLU A 71 9.68 9.08 13.81
C GLU A 71 10.62 8.10 14.53
N ASP A 72 10.38 6.80 14.39
CA ASP A 72 11.22 5.75 14.96
C ASP A 72 12.67 5.88 14.45
N GLY A 73 12.85 6.12 13.15
CA GLY A 73 14.17 6.32 12.54
C GLY A 73 14.88 7.61 12.97
N PHE A 74 14.16 8.64 13.41
CA PHE A 74 14.77 9.84 14.00
C PHE A 74 15.21 9.58 15.45
N GLN A 75 14.40 8.89 16.26
CA GLN A 75 14.74 8.56 17.65
C GLN A 75 15.96 7.64 17.76
N GLU A 76 16.10 6.67 16.85
CA GLU A 76 17.28 5.81 16.79
C GLU A 76 18.56 6.58 16.46
N LYS A 77 18.47 7.61 15.62
CA LYS A 77 19.62 8.48 15.29
C LYS A 77 20.00 9.41 16.44
N ASP A 78 19.02 9.92 17.18
CA ASP A 78 19.29 10.76 18.36
C ASP A 78 19.90 9.94 19.49
N THR A 79 19.43 8.71 19.72
CA THR A 79 20.05 7.79 20.68
C THR A 79 21.44 7.35 20.23
N GLN A 80 21.65 6.98 18.97
CA GLN A 80 23.01 6.71 18.44
C GLN A 80 23.91 7.94 18.51
N GLY A 81 23.39 9.14 18.29
CA GLY A 81 24.07 10.41 18.49
C GLY A 81 24.46 10.64 19.95
N LEU A 82 23.57 10.33 20.89
CA LEU A 82 23.79 10.40 22.33
C LEU A 82 24.80 9.35 22.81
N TYR A 83 24.72 8.10 22.33
CA TYR A 83 25.74 7.07 22.57
C TYR A 83 27.07 7.46 21.90
N ARG A 84 27.09 8.16 20.77
CA ARG A 84 28.35 8.68 20.20
C ARG A 84 28.92 9.86 21.00
N TRP A 85 28.07 10.67 21.63
CA TRP A 85 28.48 11.83 22.44
C TRP A 85 28.94 11.45 23.84
N THR A 86 28.27 10.49 24.47
CA THR A 86 28.53 10.06 25.86
C THR A 86 29.83 9.27 26.00
N TRP A 87 30.28 8.57 24.96
CA TRP A 87 31.56 7.82 24.96
C TRP A 87 32.77 8.66 24.56
N LYS A 88 32.57 9.95 24.24
CA LYS A 88 33.65 10.92 23.99
C LYS A 88 33.99 11.81 25.18
N LYS A 89 33.37 11.60 26.35
CA LYS A 89 33.82 12.24 27.59
C LYS A 89 34.90 11.39 28.25
N PRO A 90 36.18 11.82 28.26
CA PRO A 90 37.17 11.15 29.08
C PRO A 90 36.75 11.31 30.55
N LEU A 91 36.68 10.20 31.26
CA LEU A 91 36.81 10.20 32.71
C LEU A 91 38.26 10.57 33.00
N ILE A 92 38.47 11.81 33.45
CA ILE A 92 39.58 12.41 34.23
C ILE A 92 39.63 13.90 33.87
#